data_AF-A0A835Y1C7-F1
#
_entry.id   AF-A0A835Y1C7-F1
#
_cell.length_a   1.000
_cell.length_b   1.000
_cell.length_c   1.000
_cell.angle_alpha   90.00
_cell.angle_beta   90.00
_cell.angle_gamma   90.00
#
_symmetry.space_group_name_H-M   'P 1'
#
loop_
_entity.id
_entity.type
_entity.pdbx_description
1 polymer ?
#
loop_
_entity_poly.entity_id
_entity_poly.type
_entity_poly.pdbx_seq_one_letter_code
_entity_poly.pdbx_strand_id
1 'polypeptide(L)'
;MVVTDWHFGRRLGTQELHVTVSRPSDLANESRALNQKVVSLEKKNASLKEEMHNLHAKSHLRKLRNVAAHVIKVAFGEELRKTKHSQHVKQRGAQDDSVRAFAGALQVEPETLMRAADRIITRRNRDAHPNDIAELDDDVEEMASLITPALEAMAEWECLIIQRYAAIKLVFPELFCDAA
;
A
#
# COMPACT_ATOMS: atom_id res chain seq x y z
N MET A 1 -42.74 49.54 -8.77
CA MET A 1 -41.42 50.00 -9.26
C MET A 1 -41.42 49.81 -10.77
N VAL A 2 -41.40 50.92 -11.52
CA VAL A 2 -41.75 50.99 -12.94
C VAL A 2 -40.55 50.57 -13.78
N VAL A 3 -40.71 49.54 -14.63
CA VAL A 3 -39.74 49.21 -15.67
C VAL A 3 -40.12 50.03 -16.90
N THR A 4 -39.22 50.91 -17.35
CA THR A 4 -39.39 51.68 -18.59
C THR A 4 -38.64 50.96 -19.70
N ASP A 5 -39.38 50.56 -20.75
CA ASP A 5 -38.82 50.12 -22.02
C ASP A 5 -38.20 51.33 -22.74
N TRP A 6 -36.92 51.25 -23.05
CA TRP A 6 -36.21 52.23 -23.87
C TRP A 6 -35.98 51.64 -25.27
N HIS A 7 -36.74 52.11 -26.25
CA HIS A 7 -36.44 51.88 -27.66
C HIS A 7 -35.59 53.04 -28.20
N PHE A 8 -34.31 52.78 -28.47
CA PHE A 8 -33.46 53.69 -29.23
C PHE A 8 -33.25 53.14 -30.64
N GLY A 9 -33.94 53.73 -31.62
CA GLY A 9 -33.79 53.38 -33.04
C GLY A 9 -32.88 54.38 -33.77
N ARG A 10 -31.72 53.92 -34.23
CA ARG A 10 -31.03 54.46 -35.41
C ARG A 10 -30.43 53.31 -36.22
N ARG A 11 -30.86 53.19 -37.48
CA ARG A 11 -30.30 52.28 -38.49
C ARG A 11 -28.99 52.84 -39.01
N LEU A 12 -27.90 52.11 -38.79
CA LEU A 12 -26.71 52.06 -39.64
C LEU A 12 -26.29 50.58 -39.69
N GLY A 13 -25.88 50.09 -40.87
CA GLY A 13 -25.63 48.67 -41.11
C GLY A 13 -24.63 48.08 -40.13
N THR A 14 -25.11 47.22 -39.25
CA THR A 14 -24.31 46.44 -38.31
C THR A 14 -25.10 45.16 -38.06
N GLN A 15 -24.45 44.00 -38.23
CA GLN A 15 -25.00 42.73 -37.75
C GLN A 15 -25.52 42.95 -36.33
N GLU A 16 -26.82 42.72 -36.11
CA GLU A 16 -27.39 42.71 -34.77
C GLU A 16 -26.70 41.58 -34.01
N LEU A 17 -25.66 41.93 -33.25
CA LEU A 17 -25.14 41.08 -32.20
C LEU A 17 -26.26 40.96 -31.17
N HIS A 18 -27.11 39.94 -31.35
CA HIS A 18 -28.01 39.46 -30.33
C HIS A 18 -27.17 38.95 -29.16
N VAL A 19 -26.80 39.87 -28.27
CA VAL A 19 -26.20 39.52 -26.98
C VAL A 19 -27.34 39.04 -26.10
N THR A 20 -27.57 37.73 -26.07
CA THR A 20 -28.40 37.08 -25.06
C THR A 20 -27.68 37.19 -23.72
N VAL A 21 -28.01 38.24 -22.96
CA VAL A 21 -27.58 38.36 -21.56
C VAL A 21 -28.43 37.39 -20.74
N SER A 22 -27.85 36.26 -20.34
CA SER A 22 -28.49 35.29 -19.44
C SER A 22 -28.99 36.00 -18.17
N ARG A 23 -30.22 35.69 -17.73
CA ARG A 23 -30.77 36.33 -16.53
C ARG A 23 -29.91 35.96 -15.32
N PRO A 24 -29.71 36.86 -14.34
CA PRO A 24 -28.96 36.56 -13.12
C PRO A 24 -29.46 35.32 -12.36
N SER A 25 -30.76 35.00 -12.48
CA SER A 25 -31.36 33.77 -11.94
C SER A 25 -30.83 32.51 -12.63
N ASP A 26 -30.59 32.57 -13.93
CA ASP A 26 -30.16 31.43 -14.74
C ASP A 26 -28.69 31.15 -14.45
N LEU A 27 -27.87 32.20 -14.34
CA LEU A 27 -26.48 32.11 -13.89
C LEU A 27 -26.36 31.58 -12.45
N ALA A 28 -27.25 32.00 -11.54
CA ALA A 28 -27.26 31.50 -10.16
C ALA A 28 -27.70 30.03 -10.06
N ASN A 29 -28.59 29.58 -10.95
CA ASN A 29 -29.01 28.18 -11.02
C ASN A 29 -27.92 27.31 -11.65
N GLU A 30 -27.27 27.80 -12.70
CA GLU A 30 -26.13 27.15 -13.34
C GLU A 30 -24.94 27.04 -12.38
N SER A 31 -24.63 28.10 -11.63
CA SER A 31 -23.61 28.07 -10.57
C SER A 31 -23.93 27.02 -9.50
N ARG A 32 -25.18 26.92 -9.05
CA ARG A 32 -25.60 25.87 -8.10
C ARG A 32 -25.46 24.47 -8.67
N ALA A 33 -25.87 24.25 -9.93
CA ALA A 33 -25.74 22.96 -10.59
C ALA A 33 -24.27 22.56 -10.80
N LEU A 34 -23.40 23.52 -11.14
CA LEU A 34 -21.96 23.31 -11.26
C LEU A 34 -21.34 22.96 -9.91
N ASN A 35 -21.67 23.67 -8.84
CA ASN A 35 -21.18 23.37 -7.50
C ASN A 35 -21.60 21.96 -7.05
N GLN A 36 -22.84 21.54 -7.33
CA GLN A 36 -23.29 20.18 -7.05
C GLN A 36 -22.49 19.12 -7.85
N LYS A 37 -22.19 19.41 -9.13
CA LYS A 37 -21.35 18.52 -9.96
C LYS A 37 -19.92 18.44 -9.43
N VAL A 38 -19.31 19.55 -9.04
CA VAL A 38 -17.97 19.59 -8.46
C VAL A 38 -17.91 18.71 -7.21
N VAL A 39 -18.84 18.91 -6.26
CA VAL A 39 -18.92 18.09 -5.04
C VAL A 39 -19.12 16.60 -5.36
N SER A 40 -19.96 16.28 -6.36
CA SER A 40 -20.15 14.90 -6.79
C SER A 40 -18.89 14.29 -7.40
N LEU A 41 -18.16 15.05 -8.23
CA LEU A 41 -16.92 14.61 -8.84
C LEU A 41 -15.79 14.45 -7.82
N GLU A 42 -15.69 15.34 -6.84
CA GLU A 42 -14.72 15.23 -5.74
C GLU A 42 -14.94 13.94 -4.94
N LYS A 43 -16.20 13.63 -4.61
CA LYS A 43 -16.55 12.35 -3.95
C LYS A 43 -16.17 11.14 -4.79
N LYS A 44 -16.48 11.15 -6.09
CA LYS A 44 -16.10 10.06 -7.01
C LYS A 44 -14.59 9.92 -7.12
N ASN A 45 -13.86 11.03 -7.19
CA ASN A 45 -12.41 11.02 -7.30
C ASN A 45 -11.76 10.45 -6.02
N ALA A 46 -12.27 10.84 -4.84
CA ALA A 46 -11.82 10.25 -3.58
C ALA A 46 -12.06 8.73 -3.54
N SER A 47 -13.26 8.28 -3.93
CA SER A 47 -13.59 6.85 -3.99
C SER A 47 -12.72 6.07 -4.97
N LEU A 48 -12.46 6.61 -6.16
CA LEU A 48 -11.59 5.96 -7.17
C LEU A 48 -10.14 5.89 -6.70
N LYS A 49 -9.63 6.92 -6.02
CA LYS A 49 -8.28 6.89 -5.42
C LYS A 49 -8.18 5.79 -4.38
N GLU A 50 -9.17 5.66 -3.50
CA GLU A 50 -9.21 4.60 -2.49
C GLU A 50 -9.25 3.20 -3.14
N GLU A 51 -10.08 3.01 -4.17
CA GLU A 51 -10.17 1.75 -4.91
C GLU A 51 -8.83 1.41 -5.59
N MET A 52 -8.19 2.39 -6.22
CA MET A 52 -6.88 2.23 -6.86
C MET A 52 -5.81 1.81 -5.84
N HIS A 53 -5.76 2.47 -4.66
CA HIS A 53 -4.83 2.08 -3.59
C HIS A 53 -5.08 0.65 -3.09
N ASN A 54 -6.35 0.27 -2.95
CA ASN A 54 -6.73 -1.09 -2.53
C ASN A 54 -6.36 -2.15 -3.57
N LEU A 55 -6.53 -1.87 -4.86
CA LEU A 55 -6.12 -2.78 -5.93
C LEU A 55 -4.61 -2.92 -6.00
N HIS A 56 -3.88 -1.82 -5.85
CA HIS A 56 -2.41 -1.83 -5.80
C HIS A 56 -1.89 -2.62 -4.60
N ALA A 57 -2.49 -2.47 -3.41
CA ALA A 57 -2.13 -3.29 -2.25
C ALA A 57 -2.39 -4.78 -2.52
N LYS A 58 -3.54 -5.13 -3.11
CA LYS A 58 -3.88 -6.52 -3.43
C LYS A 58 -2.93 -7.17 -4.42
N SER A 59 -2.44 -6.44 -5.43
CA SER A 59 -1.50 -6.99 -6.40
C SER A 59 -0.16 -7.39 -5.77
N HIS A 60 0.31 -6.64 -4.78
CA HIS A 60 1.61 -6.87 -4.12
C HIS A 60 1.55 -7.79 -2.91
N LEU A 61 0.36 -8.00 -2.35
CA LEU A 61 0.14 -8.78 -1.12
C LEU A 61 0.75 -10.18 -1.16
N ARG A 62 0.72 -10.84 -2.32
CA ARG A 62 1.29 -12.17 -2.47
C ARG A 62 2.82 -12.13 -2.42
N LYS A 63 3.46 -11.22 -3.18
CA LYS A 63 4.91 -11.04 -3.17
C LYS A 63 5.40 -10.69 -1.76
N LEU A 64 4.77 -9.71 -1.10
CA LEU A 64 5.07 -9.32 0.28
C LEU A 64 5.13 -10.53 1.23
N ARG A 65 4.10 -11.39 1.16
CA ARG A 65 4.01 -12.58 2.01
C ARG A 65 5.13 -13.56 1.77
N ASN A 66 5.56 -13.72 0.52
CA ASN A 66 6.66 -14.61 0.20
C ASN A 66 7.97 -14.05 0.74
N VAL A 67 8.26 -12.77 0.47
CA VAL A 67 9.50 -12.13 0.91
C VAL A 67 9.61 -12.20 2.44
N ALA A 68 8.55 -11.80 3.15
CA ALA A 68 8.50 -11.91 4.61
C ALA A 68 8.71 -13.35 5.12
N ALA A 69 8.11 -14.35 4.45
CA ALA A 69 8.32 -15.75 4.80
C ALA A 69 9.79 -16.19 4.61
N HIS A 70 10.46 -15.73 3.55
CA HIS A 70 11.88 -16.04 3.32
C HIS A 70 12.78 -15.37 4.35
N VAL A 71 12.52 -14.11 4.70
CA VAL A 71 13.26 -13.43 5.78
C VAL A 71 13.16 -14.22 7.09
N ILE A 72 11.96 -14.66 7.47
CA ILE A 72 11.76 -15.49 8.67
C ILE A 72 12.58 -16.78 8.56
N LYS A 73 12.47 -17.50 7.44
CA LYS A 73 13.18 -18.77 7.22
C LYS A 73 14.69 -18.62 7.35
N VAL A 74 15.27 -17.62 6.69
CA VAL A 74 16.71 -17.35 6.76
C VAL A 74 17.13 -17.06 8.20
N ALA A 75 16.39 -16.21 8.92
CA ALA A 75 16.72 -15.88 10.29
C ALA A 75 16.64 -17.07 11.27
N PHE A 76 15.86 -18.09 10.94
CA PHE A 76 15.81 -19.36 11.69
C PHE A 76 16.78 -20.43 11.13
N GLY A 77 17.66 -20.07 10.20
CA GLY A 77 18.70 -20.94 9.64
C GLY A 77 18.19 -21.93 8.60
N GLU A 78 17.02 -21.70 8.01
CA GLU A 78 16.54 -22.50 6.88
C GLU A 78 17.17 -22.03 5.56
N GLU A 79 17.58 -22.99 4.74
CA GLU A 79 18.07 -22.70 3.39
C GLU A 79 16.91 -22.24 2.48
N LEU A 80 17.11 -21.15 1.73
CA LEU A 80 16.14 -20.57 0.80
C LEU A 80 15.54 -21.60 -0.19
N ARG A 81 16.35 -22.58 -0.63
CA ARG A 81 15.96 -23.59 -1.63
C ARG A 81 15.29 -24.84 -1.07
N LYS A 82 15.38 -25.11 0.24
CA LYS A 82 14.86 -26.35 0.84
C LYS A 82 13.49 -26.12 1.47
N THR A 83 12.44 -26.41 0.71
CA THR A 83 11.04 -26.28 1.16
C THR A 83 10.46 -27.52 1.83
N LYS A 84 11.19 -28.65 1.89
CA LYS A 84 10.60 -29.93 2.31
C LYS A 84 10.23 -30.01 3.79
N HIS A 85 10.91 -29.25 4.67
CA HIS A 85 10.66 -29.29 6.11
C HIS A 85 10.93 -27.94 6.77
N SER A 86 10.11 -26.91 6.48
CA SER A 86 10.21 -25.68 7.27
C SER A 86 9.90 -26.01 8.73
N GLN A 87 10.85 -25.76 9.62
CA GLN A 87 10.66 -25.98 11.04
C GLN A 87 9.66 -24.94 11.52
N HIS A 88 8.59 -25.39 12.16
CA HIS A 88 7.66 -24.47 12.79
C HIS A 88 8.41 -23.69 13.88
N VAL A 89 8.33 -22.36 13.83
CA VAL A 89 8.97 -21.49 14.84
C VAL A 89 8.45 -21.84 16.23
N LYS A 90 7.19 -22.29 16.32
CA LYS A 90 6.62 -22.80 17.58
C LYS A 90 7.36 -23.98 18.22
N GLN A 91 8.10 -24.78 17.45
CA GLN A 91 8.83 -25.92 17.99
C GLN A 91 10.10 -25.50 18.75
N ARG A 92 10.60 -24.27 18.55
CA ARG A 92 11.78 -23.74 19.24
C ARG A 92 11.46 -23.22 20.65
N GLY A 93 10.25 -22.70 20.87
CA GLY A 93 9.82 -22.14 22.14
C GLY A 93 10.22 -20.67 22.32
N ALA A 94 9.53 -19.95 23.23
CA ALA A 94 9.72 -18.51 23.45
C ALA A 94 11.06 -18.15 24.12
N GLN A 95 11.70 -19.12 24.78
CA GLN A 95 12.98 -18.93 25.47
C GLN A 95 14.19 -19.17 24.55
N ASP A 96 13.96 -19.62 23.32
CA ASP A 96 15.02 -19.81 22.34
C ASP A 96 15.69 -18.48 21.97
N ASP A 97 17.02 -18.46 21.95
CA ASP A 97 17.81 -17.24 21.72
C ASP A 97 17.51 -16.61 20.35
N SER A 98 17.31 -17.43 19.31
CA SER A 98 16.95 -16.94 17.98
C SER A 98 15.55 -16.32 17.97
N VAL A 99 14.58 -16.92 18.67
CA VAL A 99 13.24 -16.34 18.80
C VAL A 99 13.28 -15.01 19.55
N ARG A 100 14.02 -14.92 20.66
CA ARG A 100 14.16 -13.68 21.44
C ARG A 100 14.88 -12.58 20.66
N ALA A 101 15.94 -12.91 19.94
CA ALA A 101 16.68 -11.97 19.10
C ALA A 101 15.79 -11.41 17.96
N PHE A 102 15.06 -12.27 17.26
CA PHE A 102 14.14 -11.86 16.20
C PHE A 102 13.00 -11.00 16.75
N ALA A 103 12.43 -11.38 17.91
CA ALA A 103 11.38 -10.62 18.57
C ALA A 103 11.89 -9.24 19.02
N GLY A 104 13.12 -9.16 19.53
CA GLY A 104 13.80 -7.91 19.86
C GLY A 104 14.01 -7.00 18.65
N ALA A 105 14.41 -7.55 17.50
CA ALA A 105 14.57 -6.79 16.25
C ALA A 105 13.24 -6.19 15.76
N LEU A 106 12.13 -6.91 15.98
CA LEU A 106 10.78 -6.42 15.68
C LEU A 106 10.16 -5.55 16.79
N GLN A 107 10.77 -5.49 17.98
CA GLN A 107 10.24 -4.83 19.17
C GLN A 107 8.88 -5.40 19.62
N VAL A 108 8.74 -6.72 19.60
CA VAL A 108 7.53 -7.45 20.00
C VAL A 108 7.85 -8.56 20.99
N GLU A 109 6.82 -9.08 21.66
CA GLU A 109 6.96 -10.24 22.54
C GLU A 109 7.23 -11.54 21.75
N PRO A 110 8.13 -12.43 22.21
CA PRO A 110 8.45 -13.70 21.58
C PRO A 110 7.22 -14.57 21.24
N GLU A 111 6.27 -14.72 22.16
CA GLU A 111 5.06 -15.54 21.96
C GLU A 111 4.15 -14.97 20.87
N THR A 112 4.18 -13.66 20.68
CA THR A 112 3.42 -12.97 19.64
C THR A 112 4.09 -13.19 18.29
N LEU A 113 5.41 -13.02 18.21
CA LEU A 113 6.19 -13.33 17.02
C LEU A 113 5.97 -14.78 16.58
N MET A 114 6.10 -15.76 17.48
CA MET A 114 5.97 -17.18 17.14
C MET A 114 4.62 -17.49 16.49
N ARG A 115 3.53 -16.89 16.99
CA ARG A 115 2.19 -17.07 16.43
C ARG A 115 2.05 -16.43 15.06
N ALA A 116 2.68 -15.27 14.83
CA ALA A 116 2.66 -14.58 13.54
C ALA A 116 3.53 -15.30 12.49
N ALA A 117 4.77 -15.62 12.85
CA ALA A 117 5.74 -16.27 11.97
C ALA A 117 5.24 -17.62 11.45
N ASP A 118 4.64 -18.44 12.33
CA ASP A 118 4.01 -19.70 11.92
C ASP A 118 2.90 -19.48 10.88
N ARG A 119 2.04 -18.46 11.05
CA ARG A 119 0.96 -18.17 10.09
C ARG A 119 1.51 -17.75 8.73
N ILE A 120 2.61 -16.99 8.74
CA ILE A 120 3.29 -16.52 7.53
C ILE A 120 3.92 -17.70 6.80
N ILE A 121 4.70 -18.54 7.50
CA ILE A 121 5.40 -19.70 6.91
C ILE A 121 4.43 -20.77 6.42
N THR A 122 3.36 -21.06 7.17
CA THR A 122 2.39 -22.12 6.81
C THR A 122 1.49 -21.75 5.64
N ARG A 123 1.44 -20.47 5.27
CA ARG A 123 0.69 -20.03 4.11
C ARG A 123 1.39 -20.55 2.85
N ARG A 124 0.68 -21.37 2.06
CA ARG A 124 1.20 -21.86 0.77
C ARG A 124 1.42 -20.69 -0.18
N ASN A 125 2.67 -20.30 -0.28
CA ASN A 125 3.19 -19.24 -1.12
C ASN A 125 3.85 -19.92 -2.35
N ARG A 126 3.20 -19.81 -3.53
CA ARG A 126 3.57 -20.55 -4.77
C ARG A 126 4.50 -19.76 -5.70
N ASP A 127 5.17 -18.73 -5.22
CA ASP A 127 6.09 -17.95 -6.08
C ASP A 127 7.51 -18.50 -6.07
N ALA A 128 8.29 -17.94 -6.99
CA ALA A 128 9.72 -18.15 -7.06
C ALA A 128 10.35 -17.88 -5.69
N HIS A 129 11.27 -18.77 -5.33
CA HIS A 129 12.13 -18.62 -4.17
C HIS A 129 13.35 -17.81 -4.61
N PRO A 130 13.82 -16.83 -3.83
CA PRO A 130 15.07 -16.16 -4.12
C PRO A 130 16.20 -17.19 -4.15
N ASN A 131 17.12 -17.05 -5.09
CA ASN A 131 18.19 -18.00 -5.35
C ASN A 131 19.32 -17.91 -4.31
N ASP A 132 19.50 -16.73 -3.73
CA ASP A 132 20.51 -16.35 -2.74
C ASP A 132 20.03 -15.16 -1.87
N ILE A 133 20.89 -14.70 -0.95
CA ILE A 133 20.59 -13.60 -0.02
C ILE A 133 20.57 -12.26 -0.74
N ALA A 134 21.37 -12.06 -1.77
CA ALA A 134 21.37 -10.84 -2.58
C ALA A 134 20.02 -10.62 -3.28
N GLU A 135 19.45 -11.66 -3.89
CA GLU A 135 18.10 -11.58 -4.48
C GLU A 135 17.03 -11.33 -3.42
N LEU A 136 17.18 -11.87 -2.20
CA LEU A 136 16.29 -11.56 -1.09
C LEU A 136 16.41 -10.10 -0.63
N ASP A 137 17.63 -9.54 -0.59
CA ASP A 137 17.87 -8.14 -0.27
C ASP A 137 17.18 -7.21 -1.29
N ASP A 138 17.33 -7.49 -2.59
CA ASP A 138 16.68 -6.76 -3.68
C ASP A 138 15.14 -6.82 -3.56
N ASP A 139 14.60 -8.02 -3.32
CA ASP A 139 13.16 -8.23 -3.12
C ASP A 139 12.63 -7.48 -1.89
N VAL A 140 13.41 -7.40 -0.81
CA VAL A 140 13.05 -6.63 0.38
C VAL A 140 13.06 -5.13 0.09
N GLU A 141 14.07 -4.62 -0.61
CA GLU A 141 14.15 -3.20 -0.98
C GLU A 141 12.98 -2.79 -1.89
N GLU A 142 12.69 -3.61 -2.91
CA GLU A 142 11.53 -3.40 -3.77
C GLU A 142 10.25 -3.37 -2.94
N MET A 143 10.03 -4.37 -2.09
CA MET A 143 8.82 -4.45 -1.29
C MET A 143 8.69 -3.30 -0.29
N ALA A 144 9.79 -2.86 0.33
CA ALA A 144 9.79 -1.74 1.26
C ALA A 144 9.29 -0.45 0.59
N SER A 145 9.65 -0.22 -0.68
CA SER A 145 9.19 0.93 -1.47
C SER A 145 7.70 0.89 -1.82
N LEU A 146 7.09 -0.30 -1.77
CA LEU A 146 5.69 -0.56 -2.14
C LEU A 146 4.73 -0.61 -0.95
N ILE A 147 5.25 -0.51 0.28
CA ILE A 147 4.41 -0.50 1.49
C ILE A 147 3.55 0.77 1.50
N THR A 148 2.25 0.57 1.58
CA THR A 148 1.24 1.62 1.70
C THR A 148 0.34 1.32 2.90
N PRO A 149 -0.39 2.30 3.45
CA PRO A 149 -1.31 2.05 4.56
C PRO A 149 -2.37 0.98 4.26
N ALA A 150 -2.83 0.90 3.01
CA ALA A 150 -3.75 -0.15 2.58
C ALA A 150 -3.12 -1.55 2.62
N LEU A 151 -1.83 -1.66 2.31
CA LEU A 151 -1.10 -2.93 2.37
C LEU A 151 -0.81 -3.34 3.82
N GLU A 152 -0.44 -2.39 4.68
CA GLU A 152 -0.26 -2.61 6.12
C GLU A 152 -1.55 -3.11 6.77
N ALA A 153 -2.70 -2.52 6.42
CA ALA A 153 -4.00 -2.99 6.90
C ALA A 153 -4.35 -4.43 6.47
N MET A 154 -3.78 -4.92 5.36
CA MET A 154 -4.01 -6.27 4.85
C MET A 154 -3.01 -7.32 5.35
N ALA A 155 -1.79 -6.90 5.71
CA ALA A 155 -0.65 -7.76 6.03
C ALA A 155 0.35 -7.04 6.96
N GLU A 156 -0.14 -6.66 8.14
CA GLU A 156 0.61 -5.91 9.16
C GLU A 156 1.95 -6.58 9.50
N TRP A 157 1.93 -7.88 9.80
CA TRP A 157 3.14 -8.61 10.22
C TRP A 157 4.17 -8.73 9.11
N GLU A 158 3.72 -9.02 7.89
CA GLU A 158 4.62 -9.11 6.75
C GLU A 158 5.25 -7.73 6.45
N CYS A 159 4.47 -6.64 6.52
CA CYS A 159 5.02 -5.27 6.40
C CYS A 159 6.04 -4.95 7.49
N LEU A 160 5.74 -5.28 8.75
CA LEU A 160 6.63 -5.05 9.88
C LEU A 160 7.98 -5.76 9.70
N ILE A 161 7.98 -7.00 9.21
CA ILE A 161 9.20 -7.76 8.93
C ILE A 161 10.06 -7.06 7.88
N ILE A 162 9.44 -6.63 6.76
CA ILE A 162 10.14 -5.91 5.70
C ILE A 162 10.72 -4.59 6.20
N GLN A 163 9.92 -3.79 6.92
CA GLN A 163 10.37 -2.51 7.49
C GLN A 163 11.49 -2.65 8.52
N ARG A 164 11.53 -3.78 9.24
CA ARG A 164 12.56 -4.08 10.26
C ARG A 164 13.68 -4.97 9.74
N TYR A 165 13.75 -5.22 8.44
CA TYR A 165 14.71 -6.14 7.85
C TYR A 165 16.17 -5.83 8.21
N ALA A 166 16.56 -4.56 8.17
CA ALA A 166 17.91 -4.15 8.58
C ALA A 166 18.24 -4.52 10.04
N ALA A 167 17.28 -4.37 10.95
CA ALA A 167 17.45 -4.77 12.35
C ALA A 167 17.55 -6.30 12.49
N ILE A 168 16.80 -7.05 11.68
CA ILE A 168 16.87 -8.52 11.62
C ILE A 168 18.26 -8.96 11.15
N LYS A 169 18.81 -8.36 10.08
CA LYS A 169 20.16 -8.67 9.60
C LYS A 169 21.23 -8.45 10.68
N LEU A 170 21.10 -7.37 11.46
CA LEU A 170 22.04 -7.06 12.53
C LEU A 170 22.08 -8.08 13.66
N VAL A 171 20.95 -8.74 13.95
CA VAL A 171 20.89 -9.77 15.01
C VAL A 171 21.22 -11.18 14.48
N PHE A 172 21.24 -11.39 13.15
CA PHE A 172 21.61 -12.64 12.51
C PHE A 172 22.66 -12.47 11.41
N PRO A 173 23.82 -11.83 11.67
CA PRO A 173 24.79 -11.48 10.62
C PRO A 173 25.30 -12.71 9.86
N GLU A 174 25.53 -13.82 10.56
CA GLU A 174 26.03 -15.06 9.95
C GLU A 174 25.05 -15.70 8.95
N LEU A 175 23.76 -15.39 9.05
CA LEU A 175 22.72 -15.94 8.17
C LEU A 175 22.40 -15.04 6.98
N PHE A 176 22.79 -13.76 7.05
CA PHE A 176 22.50 -12.74 6.04
C PHE A 176 23.78 -12.13 5.41
N CYS A 177 24.95 -12.69 5.70
CA CYS A 177 26.18 -12.39 4.97
C CYS A 177 26.34 -13.39 3.83
N ASP A 178 26.60 -12.89 2.63
CA ASP A 178 27.08 -13.73 1.54
C ASP A 178 28.39 -14.39 1.99
N ALA A 179 28.47 -15.72 1.82
CA ALA A 179 29.73 -16.44 1.96
C ALA A 179 30.68 -15.87 0.89
N ALA A 180 31.59 -14.99 1.31
CA ALA A 180 32.66 -14.44 0.49
C ALA A 180 33.55 -15.54 -0.10
#